data_AF-A0A2S2DDI9-F1
#
_entry.id   AF-A0A2S2DDI9-F1
#
_cell.length_a   1.000
_cell.length_b   1.000
_cell.length_c   1.000
_cell.angle_alpha   90.00
_cell.angle_beta   90.00
_cell.angle_gamma   90.00
#
_symmetry.space_group_name_H-M   'P 1'
#
loop_
_entity.id
_entity.type
_entity.pdbx_description
1 polymer ?
#
loop_
_entity_poly.entity_id
_entity_poly.type
_entity_poly.pdbx_seq_one_letter_code
_entity_poly.pdbx_strand_id
1 'polypeptide(L)' 'MPSDLPPSAQRYLEEELGKIAVAIQRLAEGHIDVTYAPPPKPRQGDIRYADGVLWNPGSGRGLYLHNGMNWSWFGVSSS' A
#
# COMPACT_ATOMS: atom_id res chain seq x y z
N MET A 1 31.31 6.74 -2.83
CA MET A 1 30.70 5.67 -3.64
C MET A 1 31.81 4.90 -4.34
N PRO A 2 31.73 3.57 -4.49
CA PRO A 2 32.77 2.80 -5.18
C PRO A 2 32.94 3.31 -6.62
N SER A 3 34.17 3.63 -7.00
CA SER A 3 34.51 4.24 -8.30
C SER A 3 34.35 3.30 -9.51
N ASP A 4 34.04 2.03 -9.26
CA ASP A 4 34.25 0.95 -10.24
C ASP A 4 32.92 0.43 -10.83
N LEU A 5 31.79 1.07 -10.52
CA LEU A 5 30.51 0.73 -11.11
C LEU A 5 30.37 1.34 -12.52
N PRO A 6 29.92 0.58 -13.53
CA PRO A 6 29.69 1.15 -14.84
C PRO A 6 28.61 2.26 -14.76
N PRO A 7 28.71 3.35 -15.55
CA PRO A 7 27.79 4.49 -15.46
C PRO A 7 26.31 4.13 -15.57
N SER A 8 25.97 3.07 -16.31
CA SER A 8 24.61 2.54 -16.39
C SER A 8 24.11 1.97 -15.06
N ALA A 9 24.98 1.29 -14.29
CA ALA A 9 24.64 0.76 -12.98
C ALA A 9 24.48 1.90 -11.96
N GLN A 10 25.33 2.93 -12.03
CA GLN A 10 25.18 4.11 -11.18
C GLN A 10 23.84 4.81 -11.41
N ARG A 11 23.50 5.12 -12.67
CA ARG A 11 22.22 5.75 -13.01
C ARG A 11 21.02 4.90 -12.57
N TYR A 12 21.08 3.59 -12.79
CA TYR A 12 20.04 2.67 -12.32
C TYR A 12 19.87 2.74 -10.80
N LEU A 13 20.96 2.75 -10.03
CA LEU A 13 20.89 2.87 -8.58
C LEU A 13 20.28 4.20 -8.13
N GLU A 14 20.66 5.32 -8.75
CA GLU A 14 20.09 6.64 -8.44
C GLU A 14 18.58 6.67 -8.73
N GLU A 15 18.14 6.11 -9.86
CA GLU A 15 16.73 6.01 -10.23
C GLU A 15 15.94 5.13 -9.24
N GLU A 16 16.45 3.94 -8.89
CA GLU A 16 15.78 3.01 -7.97
C GLU A 16 15.76 3.53 -6.54
N LEU A 17 16.85 4.13 -6.04
CA LEU A 17 16.88 4.77 -4.72
C LEU A 17 15.92 5.95 -4.65
N GLY A 18 15.79 6.72 -5.74
CA GLY A 18 14.78 7.77 -5.86
C GLY A 18 13.35 7.23 -5.74
N LYS A 19 13.02 6.14 -6.44
CA LYS A 19 11.69 5.49 -6.34
C LYS A 19 11.40 4.98 -4.92
N ILE A 20 12.40 4.37 -4.27
CA ILE A 20 12.28 3.90 -2.87
C ILE A 20 12.03 5.07 -1.92
N ALA A 21 12.78 6.18 -2.07
CA ALA A 21 12.61 7.37 -1.24
C ALA A 21 11.18 7.94 -1.36
N VAL A 22 10.65 8.03 -2.58
CA VAL A 22 9.26 8.47 -2.84
C VAL A 22 8.25 7.51 -2.20
N ALA A 23 8.46 6.20 -2.32
CA ALA A 23 7.57 5.20 -1.70
C ALA A 23 7.55 5.32 -0.17
N ILE A 24 8.71 5.51 0.46
CA ILE A 24 8.83 5.70 1.92
C ILE A 24 8.14 7.01 2.34
N GLN A 25 8.32 8.11 1.60
CA GLN A 25 7.67 9.39 1.90
C GLN A 25 6.14 9.27 1.89
N ARG A 26 5.57 8.60 0.86
CA ARG A 26 4.13 8.34 0.80
C ARG A 26 3.62 7.56 2.01
N LEU A 27 4.34 6.52 2.41
CA LEU A 27 4.00 5.74 3.61
C LEU A 27 4.07 6.60 4.89
N ALA A 28 5.10 7.46 5.01
CA ALA A 28 5.26 8.37 6.14
C ALA A 28 4.14 9.42 6.23
N GLU A 29 3.59 9.84 5.10
CA GLU A 29 2.41 10.72 5.00
C GLU A 29 1.09 9.99 5.25
N GLY A 30 1.12 8.68 5.50
CA GLY A 30 -0.07 7.87 5.74
C GLY A 30 -0.85 7.52 4.46
N HIS A 31 -0.21 7.56 3.29
CA HIS A 31 -0.83 7.16 2.03
C HIS A 31 -1.07 5.65 2.01
N ILE A 32 -2.30 5.25 1.67
CA ILE A 32 -2.68 3.85 1.48
C ILE A 32 -3.31 3.72 0.09
N ASP A 33 -2.72 2.87 -0.73
CA ASP A 33 -3.19 2.64 -2.09
C ASP A 33 -4.56 1.95 -2.11
N VAL A 34 -5.36 2.30 -3.13
CA VAL A 34 -6.60 1.60 -3.44
C VAL A 34 -6.26 0.19 -3.91
N THR A 35 -6.98 -0.79 -3.38
CA THR A 35 -6.80 -2.21 -3.68
C THR A 35 -8.08 -2.80 -4.24
N TYR A 36 -7.90 -3.71 -5.19
CA TYR A 36 -8.98 -4.32 -5.98
C TYR A 36 -9.18 -5.81 -5.67
N ALA A 37 -8.44 -6.34 -4.68
CA ALA A 37 -8.54 -7.72 -4.21
C ALA A 37 -7.95 -7.85 -2.79
N PRO A 38 -8.41 -8.84 -1.99
CA PRO A 38 -7.78 -9.18 -0.72
C PRO A 38 -6.39 -9.82 -0.96
N PRO A 39 -5.49 -9.78 0.03
CA PRO A 39 -4.26 -10.56 -0.03
C PRO A 39 -4.58 -12.06 -0.07
N PRO A 40 -3.74 -12.89 -0.72
CA PRO A 40 -3.98 -14.35 -0.79
C PRO A 40 -4.08 -15.04 0.57
N LYS A 41 -3.44 -14.47 1.59
CA LYS A 41 -3.47 -14.94 2.98
C LYS A 41 -3.61 -13.74 3.92
N PRO A 42 -4.83 -13.30 4.23
CA PRO A 42 -5.07 -12.20 5.17
C PRO A 42 -4.51 -12.53 6.55
N ARG A 43 -3.90 -11.54 7.19
CA ARG A 43 -3.35 -11.64 8.54
C ARG A 43 -4.03 -10.64 9.46
N GLN A 44 -4.07 -10.96 10.74
CA GLN A 44 -4.50 -9.98 11.73
C GLN A 44 -3.61 -8.74 11.64
N GLY A 45 -4.22 -7.56 11.59
CA GLY A 45 -3.53 -6.28 11.47
C GLY A 45 -3.34 -5.81 10.03
N ASP A 46 -3.71 -6.58 9.00
CA ASP A 46 -3.67 -6.08 7.63
C ASP A 46 -4.62 -4.88 7.48
N ILE A 47 -4.10 -3.77 6.96
CA ILE A 47 -4.85 -2.55 6.65
C ILE A 47 -4.89 -2.38 5.14
N ARG A 48 -6.07 -2.13 4.57
CA ARG A 48 -6.20 -1.87 3.13
C ARG A 48 -7.35 -0.92 2.82
N TYR A 49 -7.20 -0.17 1.74
CA TYR A 49 -8.26 0.66 1.19
C TYR A 49 -8.94 -0.06 0.03
N ALA A 50 -10.18 -0.49 0.21
CA ALA A 50 -10.94 -1.20 -0.80
C ALA A 50 -11.55 -0.23 -1.82
N ASP A 51 -11.56 -0.60 -3.11
CA ASP A 51 -12.15 0.22 -4.17
C ASP A 51 -13.68 0.27 -4.12
N GLY A 52 -14.31 -0.73 -3.51
CA GLY A 52 -15.75 -0.83 -3.32
C GLY A 52 -16.52 -1.46 -4.48
N VAL A 53 -15.84 -1.77 -5.60
CA VAL A 53 -16.44 -2.43 -6.77
C VAL A 53 -15.87 -3.83 -6.95
N LEU A 54 -14.57 -3.96 -7.22
CA LEU A 54 -13.89 -5.24 -7.40
C LEU A 54 -13.63 -5.92 -6.05
N TRP A 55 -13.24 -5.13 -5.06
CA TRP A 55 -13.11 -5.58 -3.70
C TRP A 55 -13.96 -4.74 -2.76
N ASN A 56 -14.93 -5.39 -2.13
CA ASN A 56 -15.83 -4.82 -1.15
C ASN A 56 -16.11 -5.87 -0.05
N PRO A 57 -15.38 -5.82 1.08
CA PRO A 57 -15.62 -6.74 2.18
C PRO A 57 -16.95 -6.57 2.92
N GLY A 58 -17.70 -5.47 2.70
CA GLY A 58 -19.04 -5.33 3.26
C GLY A 58 -19.67 -3.93 3.22
N SER A 59 -18.90 -2.85 3.22
CA SER A 59 -19.39 -1.47 3.40
C SER A 59 -18.99 -0.52 2.27
N GLY A 60 -18.66 -1.07 1.10
CA GLY A 60 -18.24 -0.30 -0.07
C GLY A 60 -16.79 0.15 0.00
N ARG A 61 -16.49 1.25 -0.70
CA ARG A 61 -15.15 1.84 -0.76
C ARG A 61 -14.72 2.34 0.61
N GLY A 62 -13.48 2.09 1.00
CA GLY A 62 -12.93 2.67 2.23
C GLY A 62 -11.86 1.82 2.89
N LEU A 63 -11.44 2.25 4.08
CA LEU A 63 -10.41 1.59 4.87
C LEU A 63 -10.98 0.37 5.60
N TYR A 64 -10.28 -0.75 5.54
CA TYR A 64 -10.58 -1.96 6.29
C TYR A 64 -9.37 -2.45 7.07
N LEU A 65 -9.62 -2.95 8.28
CA LEU A 65 -8.65 -3.69 9.10
C LEU A 65 -9.08 -5.15 9.17
N HIS A 66 -8.17 -6.07 8.93
CA HIS A 66 -8.42 -7.49 9.15
C HIS A 66 -8.15 -7.82 10.63
N ASN A 67 -9.19 -8.26 11.36
CA ASN A 67 -9.08 -8.54 12.80
C ASN A 67 -8.59 -9.96 13.13
N GLY A 68 -8.17 -10.73 12.12
CA GLY A 68 -7.77 -12.13 12.24
C GLY A 68 -8.85 -13.12 11.80
N MET A 69 -10.11 -12.66 11.68
CA MET A 69 -11.22 -13.47 11.18
C MET A 69 -11.95 -12.79 10.02
N ASN A 70 -12.24 -11.49 10.15
CA ASN A 70 -13.01 -10.72 9.18
C ASN A 70 -12.36 -9.35 8.90
N TRP A 71 -12.74 -8.74 7.78
CA TRP A 71 -12.44 -7.34 7.47
C TRP A 71 -13.48 -6.43 8.12
N SER A 72 -13.05 -5.49 8.95
CA SER A 72 -13.90 -4.49 9.59
C SER A 72 -13.69 -3.13 8.91
N TRP A 73 -14.78 -2.45 8.53
CA TRP A 73 -14.73 -1.14 7.87
C TRP A 73 -14.51 0.00 8.87
N PHE A 74 -13.69 0.97 8.49
CA PHE A 74 -13.33 2.17 9.27
C PHE A 74 -13.60 3.47 8.51
N GLY A 75 -14.46 3.45 7.50
CA GLY A 75 -14.77 4.66 6.75
C GLY A 75 -15.67 5.62 7.52
N VAL A 76 -15.86 6.80 6.94
CA VAL A 76 -16.66 7.86 7.53
C VAL A 76 -18.11 7.62 7.13
N SER A 77 -19.00 7.34 8.10
CA SER A 77 -20.43 7.31 7.86
C SER A 77 -20.93 8.75 7.73
N SER A 78 -21.32 9.18 6.54
CA SER A 78 -22.15 10.37 6.40
C SER A 78 -23.52 10.08 7.03
N SER A 79 -23.81 10.72 8.16
CA SER A 79 -25.12 10.70 8.80
C SER A 79 -26.07 11.68 8.12
#